data_AF-A0A6C0EV25-F1
#
_entry.id   AF-A0A6C0EV25-F1
#
_cell.length_a   1.000
_cell.length_b   1.000
_cell.length_c   1.000
_cell.angle_alpha   90.00
_cell.angle_beta   90.00
_cell.angle_gamma   90.00
#
_symmetry.space_group_name_H-M   'P 1'
#
loop_
_entity.id
_entity.type
_entity.pdbx_description
1 polymer ?
#
loop_
_entity_poly.entity_id
_entity_poly.type
_entity_poly.pdbx_seq_one_letter_code
_entity_poly.pdbx_strand_id
1 'polypeptide(L)'
;MNSKFELKNIKFTDETLRWIEIYKIINKINQKIYIGQAVSHIRKKNNFIPHGMEGRFRTHIYESLNNKTKYSCRNLNNAIKKYGKENFTLQLLHNCNFEDANHIESEEIIKHNSLSPNGYNLTTTCNVFGQSTEYRQCVSSGIMNSFIDKRITKMLGFKLNICDNYENYINPQYRNNIQTGWSIRFRDIVISDIKIRSNKVLEFSSLLITLEENKKRAIEFLKHLKELNNGNVIKLRETSLEPLLPLTLRNICEELV
;
A
#
# COMPACT_ATOMS: atom_id res chain seq x y z
N MET A 1 -21.63 18.14 -34.82
CA MET A 1 -20.81 17.74 -33.67
C MET A 1 -19.69 16.87 -34.21
N ASN A 2 -18.46 17.38 -34.28
CA ASN A 2 -17.32 16.54 -34.65
C ASN A 2 -17.11 15.52 -33.53
N SER A 3 -17.11 14.24 -33.87
CA SER A 3 -16.92 13.20 -32.86
C SER A 3 -15.52 13.35 -32.23
N LYS A 4 -15.37 13.11 -30.91
CA LYS A 4 -14.04 13.15 -30.24
C LYS A 4 -13.02 12.25 -30.96
N PHE A 5 -13.50 11.22 -31.64
CA PHE A 5 -12.71 10.32 -32.47
C PHE A 5 -12.05 11.01 -33.68
N GLU A 6 -12.77 11.90 -34.37
CA GLU A 6 -12.22 12.70 -35.47
C GLU A 6 -11.12 13.65 -35.00
N LEU A 7 -11.30 14.24 -33.82
CA LEU A 7 -10.35 15.22 -33.27
C LEU A 7 -9.08 14.58 -32.70
N LYS A 8 -9.07 13.27 -32.38
CA LYS A 8 -7.96 12.61 -31.65
C LYS A 8 -6.59 12.78 -32.31
N ASN A 9 -6.55 12.85 -33.64
CA ASN A 9 -5.30 12.90 -34.41
C ASN A 9 -5.07 14.24 -35.12
N ILE A 10 -5.91 15.25 -34.84
CA ILE A 10 -5.90 16.54 -35.55
C ILE A 10 -5.29 17.63 -34.66
N LYS A 11 -4.60 18.58 -35.29
CA LYS A 11 -4.13 19.78 -34.59
C LYS A 11 -5.19 20.87 -34.69
N PHE A 12 -5.44 21.57 -33.60
CA PHE A 12 -6.38 22.68 -33.57
C PHE A 12 -5.88 23.80 -32.65
N THR A 13 -6.50 24.97 -32.75
CA THR A 13 -6.15 26.17 -31.97
C THR A 13 -7.10 26.40 -30.80
N ASP A 14 -8.33 25.86 -30.87
CA ASP A 14 -9.37 26.04 -29.87
C ASP A 14 -9.19 25.11 -28.67
N GLU A 15 -9.00 25.68 -27.48
CA GLU A 15 -8.80 24.93 -26.23
C GLU A 15 -10.05 24.17 -25.77
N THR A 16 -11.24 24.64 -26.13
CA THR A 16 -12.52 24.05 -25.72
C THR A 16 -12.77 22.68 -26.36
N LEU A 17 -12.05 22.38 -27.45
CA LEU A 17 -12.10 21.09 -28.14
C LEU A 17 -11.30 19.99 -27.42
N ARG A 18 -10.58 20.30 -26.34
CA ARG A 18 -9.83 19.30 -25.57
C ARG A 18 -10.74 18.55 -24.59
N TRP A 19 -10.43 17.29 -24.40
CA TRP A 19 -10.99 16.45 -23.34
C TRP A 19 -9.88 15.77 -22.53
N ILE A 20 -10.29 15.07 -21.46
CA ILE A 20 -9.46 14.18 -20.67
C ILE A 20 -9.74 12.72 -21.05
N GLU A 21 -8.67 11.95 -21.20
CA GLU A 21 -8.69 10.50 -21.37
C GLU A 21 -8.34 9.83 -20.04
N ILE A 22 -9.28 9.07 -19.49
CA ILE A 22 -9.02 8.16 -18.37
C ILE A 22 -8.62 6.82 -18.96
N TYR A 23 -7.45 6.33 -18.57
CA TYR A 23 -6.86 5.13 -19.16
C TYR A 23 -6.34 4.16 -18.11
N LYS A 24 -6.13 2.94 -18.56
CA LYS A 24 -5.67 1.80 -17.80
C LYS A 24 -4.39 1.25 -18.42
N ILE A 25 -3.35 1.07 -17.62
CA ILE A 25 -2.13 0.34 -17.99
C ILE A 25 -2.14 -1.00 -17.24
N ILE A 26 -1.99 -2.10 -17.97
CA ILE A 26 -1.97 -3.45 -17.43
C ILE A 26 -0.60 -4.05 -17.64
N ASN A 27 0.01 -4.58 -16.58
CA ASN A 27 1.21 -5.39 -16.70
C ASN A 27 0.82 -6.84 -17.04
N LYS A 28 1.27 -7.35 -18.19
CA LYS A 28 0.96 -8.69 -18.69
C LYS A 28 1.51 -9.83 -17.82
N ILE A 29 2.57 -9.57 -17.04
CA ILE A 29 3.27 -10.60 -16.24
C ILE A 29 2.56 -10.84 -14.91
N ASN A 30 2.16 -9.77 -14.22
CA ASN A 30 1.57 -9.87 -12.86
C ASN A 30 0.11 -9.38 -12.78
N GLN A 31 -0.47 -8.98 -13.91
CA GLN A 31 -1.85 -8.48 -14.05
C GLN A 31 -2.17 -7.23 -13.22
N LYS A 32 -1.15 -6.57 -12.66
CA LYS A 32 -1.35 -5.33 -11.90
C LYS A 32 -1.71 -4.18 -12.82
N ILE A 33 -2.55 -3.29 -12.28
CA ILE A 33 -3.17 -2.21 -13.02
C ILE A 33 -2.68 -0.86 -12.50
N TYR A 34 -2.50 0.08 -13.42
CA TYR A 34 -2.41 1.51 -13.13
C TYR A 34 -3.57 2.21 -13.84
N ILE A 35 -4.27 3.09 -13.13
CA ILE A 35 -5.22 4.03 -13.71
C ILE A 35 -4.59 5.42 -13.72
N GLY A 36 -4.74 6.12 -14.83
CA GLY A 36 -4.25 7.48 -14.95
C GLY A 36 -5.15 8.33 -15.84
N GLN A 37 -4.93 9.63 -15.77
CA GLN A 37 -5.55 10.61 -16.66
C GLN A 37 -4.53 11.31 -17.56
N ALA A 38 -4.97 11.69 -18.76
CA ALA A 38 -4.17 12.47 -19.70
C ALA A 38 -5.04 13.48 -20.45
N VAL A 39 -4.51 14.68 -20.66
CA VAL A 39 -5.10 15.61 -21.63
C VAL A 39 -4.96 15.04 -23.03
N SER A 40 -6.05 15.06 -23.79
CA SER A 40 -6.09 14.63 -25.19
C SER A 40 -5.05 15.37 -26.04
N HIS A 41 -4.85 16.66 -25.80
CA HIS A 41 -3.92 17.49 -26.55
C HIS A 41 -3.08 18.38 -25.63
N ILE A 42 -1.80 18.56 -25.96
CA ILE A 42 -0.89 19.47 -25.25
C ILE A 42 -0.62 20.71 -26.09
N ARG A 43 -0.44 21.86 -25.43
CA ARG A 43 -0.11 23.12 -26.11
C ARG A 43 1.33 23.10 -26.61
N LYS A 44 1.53 23.37 -27.90
CA LYS A 44 2.83 23.60 -28.52
C LYS A 44 2.76 24.84 -29.41
N LYS A 45 3.41 25.91 -28.98
CA LYS A 45 3.29 27.26 -29.59
C LYS A 45 1.82 27.71 -29.59
N ASN A 46 1.24 27.94 -30.78
CA ASN A 46 -0.14 28.39 -30.97
C ASN A 46 -1.11 27.24 -31.30
N ASN A 47 -0.67 25.98 -31.25
CA ASN A 47 -1.51 24.83 -31.58
C ASN A 47 -1.58 23.83 -30.43
N PHE A 48 -2.70 23.13 -30.33
CA PHE A 48 -2.86 21.92 -29.55
C PHE A 48 -2.52 20.71 -30.41
N ILE A 49 -1.60 19.88 -29.92
CA ILE A 49 -1.13 18.67 -30.62
C ILE A 49 -1.60 17.41 -29.90
N PRO A 50 -1.93 16.33 -30.64
CA PRO A 50 -2.32 15.06 -30.05
C PRO A 50 -1.30 14.56 -29.03
N HIS A 51 -1.81 14.16 -27.88
CA HIS A 51 -1.02 13.61 -26.78
C HIS A 51 -1.72 12.38 -26.21
N GLY A 52 -2.86 12.58 -25.54
CA GLY A 52 -3.69 11.51 -25.00
C GLY A 52 -2.96 10.56 -24.06
N MET A 53 -3.57 9.40 -23.84
CA MET A 53 -3.02 8.32 -23.03
C MET A 53 -1.71 7.76 -23.60
N GLU A 54 -1.59 7.69 -24.93
CA GLU A 54 -0.39 7.14 -25.59
C GLU A 54 0.82 8.06 -25.37
N GLY A 55 0.65 9.37 -25.49
CA GLY A 55 1.69 10.37 -25.19
C GLY A 55 2.07 10.36 -23.72
N ARG A 56 1.10 10.22 -22.83
CA ARG A 56 1.36 10.10 -21.39
C ARG A 56 2.13 8.83 -21.05
N PHE A 57 1.81 7.71 -21.67
CA PHE A 57 2.55 6.46 -21.47
C PHE A 57 4.00 6.55 -21.97
N ARG A 58 4.25 7.20 -23.11
CA ARG A 58 5.63 7.50 -23.57
C ARG A 58 6.39 8.33 -22.55
N THR A 59 5.71 9.29 -21.91
CA THR A 59 6.28 10.10 -20.84
C THR A 59 6.66 9.24 -19.63
N HIS A 60 5.79 8.31 -19.20
CA HIS A 60 6.12 7.34 -18.13
C HIS A 60 7.34 6.48 -18.47
N ILE A 61 7.45 6.00 -19.71
CA ILE A 61 8.63 5.24 -20.16
C ILE A 61 9.88 6.11 -20.06
N TYR A 62 9.85 7.34 -20.58
CA TYR A 62 10.98 8.26 -20.51
C TYR A 62 11.38 8.60 -19.06
N GLU A 63 10.40 8.85 -18.20
CA GLU A 63 10.60 9.10 -16.77
C GLU A 63 11.17 7.88 -16.03
N SER A 64 10.79 6.66 -16.43
CA SER A 64 11.32 5.43 -15.80
C SER A 64 12.80 5.21 -16.06
N LEU A 65 13.30 5.71 -17.20
CA LEU A 65 14.71 5.63 -17.59
C LEU A 65 15.53 6.77 -16.98
N ASN A 66 14.89 7.90 -16.66
CA ASN A 66 15.55 9.10 -16.15
C ASN A 66 15.23 9.34 -14.66
N ASN A 67 16.18 9.02 -13.78
CA ASN A 67 16.04 9.15 -12.31
C ASN A 67 15.84 10.60 -11.78
N LYS A 68 15.68 11.62 -12.65
CA LYS A 68 15.68 13.05 -12.29
C LYS A 68 14.29 13.71 -12.28
N THR A 69 13.20 12.98 -12.48
CA THR A 69 11.87 13.62 -12.61
C THR A 69 11.14 13.74 -11.27
N LYS A 70 10.77 14.99 -10.94
CA LYS A 70 10.10 15.44 -9.70
C LYS A 70 8.67 14.92 -9.54
N TYR A 71 8.05 14.38 -10.60
CA TYR A 71 6.63 13.98 -10.66
C TYR A 71 6.43 12.52 -11.10
N SER A 72 7.36 11.63 -10.72
CA SER A 72 7.33 10.24 -11.18
C SER A 72 6.28 9.41 -10.44
N CYS A 73 5.45 8.70 -11.20
CA CYS A 73 4.64 7.60 -10.69
C CYS A 73 5.57 6.44 -10.29
N ARG A 74 6.20 6.56 -9.12
CA ARG A 74 7.33 5.72 -8.69
C ARG A 74 7.06 4.23 -8.86
N ASN A 75 5.87 3.75 -8.47
CA ASN A 75 5.52 2.33 -8.55
C ASN A 75 5.41 1.84 -9.99
N LEU A 76 4.68 2.58 -10.84
CA LEU A 76 4.55 2.26 -12.26
C LEU A 76 5.91 2.35 -12.96
N ASN A 77 6.68 3.42 -12.75
CA ASN A 77 7.97 3.63 -13.39
C ASN A 77 8.98 2.54 -12.99
N ASN A 78 9.01 2.14 -11.71
CA ASN A 78 9.82 1.01 -11.26
C ASN A 78 9.38 -0.30 -11.92
N ALA A 79 8.08 -0.50 -12.10
CA ALA A 79 7.56 -1.69 -12.76
C ALA A 79 7.92 -1.70 -14.26
N ILE A 80 7.81 -0.56 -14.96
CA ILE A 80 8.25 -0.42 -16.36
C ILE A 80 9.74 -0.73 -16.49
N LYS A 81 10.56 -0.23 -15.56
CA LYS A 81 11.99 -0.51 -15.53
C LYS A 81 12.30 -1.99 -15.26
N LYS A 82 11.53 -2.63 -14.38
CA LYS A 82 11.73 -4.04 -13.98
C LYS A 82 11.28 -5.02 -15.05
N TYR A 83 10.13 -4.79 -15.66
CA TYR A 83 9.46 -5.74 -16.54
C TYR A 83 9.58 -5.38 -18.02
N GLY A 84 10.09 -4.20 -18.37
CA GLY A 84 10.14 -3.73 -19.76
C GLY A 84 8.80 -3.19 -20.25
N LYS A 85 8.84 -2.19 -21.15
CA LYS A 85 7.65 -1.47 -21.64
C LYS A 85 6.72 -2.36 -22.48
N GLU A 86 7.27 -3.37 -23.14
CA GLU A 86 6.58 -4.34 -24.00
C GLU A 86 5.60 -5.24 -23.21
N ASN A 87 5.85 -5.37 -21.90
CA ASN A 87 5.02 -6.13 -20.98
C ASN A 87 3.86 -5.31 -20.39
N PHE A 88 3.58 -4.13 -20.95
CA PHE A 88 2.44 -3.31 -20.58
C PHE A 88 1.49 -3.12 -21.76
N THR A 89 0.18 -3.17 -21.49
CA THR A 89 -0.88 -2.77 -22.45
C THR A 89 -1.58 -1.52 -21.95
N LEU A 90 -1.97 -0.66 -22.88
CA LEU A 90 -2.70 0.56 -22.63
C LEU A 90 -4.14 0.43 -23.16
N GLN A 91 -5.11 0.82 -22.35
CA GLN A 91 -6.54 0.74 -22.66
C GLN A 91 -7.23 2.05 -22.27
N LEU A 92 -8.03 2.61 -23.17
CA LEU A 92 -8.89 3.75 -22.86
C LEU A 92 -10.13 3.27 -22.08
N LEU A 93 -10.48 3.97 -21.00
CA LEU A 93 -11.68 3.70 -20.21
C LEU A 93 -12.77 4.74 -20.50
N HIS A 94 -12.44 6.03 -20.39
CA HIS A 94 -13.41 7.12 -20.51
C HIS A 94 -12.83 8.33 -21.23
N ASN A 95 -13.71 9.08 -21.90
CA ASN A 95 -13.42 10.42 -22.41
C ASN A 95 -14.32 11.43 -21.70
N CYS A 96 -13.77 12.21 -20.78
CA CYS A 96 -14.53 13.12 -19.94
C CYS A 96 -14.06 14.57 -20.07
N ASN A 97 -14.78 15.45 -19.41
CA ASN A 97 -14.46 16.86 -19.32
C ASN A 97 -13.41 17.04 -18.22
N PHE A 98 -12.86 18.25 -18.07
CA PHE A 98 -11.83 18.52 -17.07
C PHE A 98 -12.38 18.43 -15.64
N GLU A 99 -13.65 18.83 -15.47
CA GLU A 99 -14.34 18.90 -14.18
C GLU A 99 -14.58 17.51 -13.59
N ASP A 100 -14.96 16.54 -14.43
CA ASP A 100 -15.32 15.18 -13.99
C ASP A 100 -14.11 14.25 -13.87
N ALA A 101 -12.97 14.64 -14.45
CA ALA A 101 -11.82 13.76 -14.63
C ALA A 101 -11.30 13.13 -13.33
N ASN A 102 -11.13 13.93 -12.28
CA ASN A 102 -10.62 13.43 -10.99
C ASN A 102 -11.61 12.47 -10.33
N HIS A 103 -12.92 12.72 -10.45
CA HIS A 103 -13.96 11.86 -9.90
C HIS A 103 -13.95 10.51 -10.60
N ILE A 104 -13.99 10.51 -11.94
CA ILE A 104 -13.98 9.28 -12.75
C ILE A 104 -12.68 8.48 -12.55
N GLU A 105 -11.52 9.15 -12.48
CA GLU A 105 -10.24 8.48 -12.19
C GLU A 105 -10.29 7.76 -10.83
N SER A 106 -10.84 8.41 -9.81
CA SER A 106 -10.98 7.85 -8.46
C SER A 106 -11.86 6.61 -8.45
N GLU A 107 -13.01 6.67 -9.12
CA GLU A 107 -13.95 5.56 -9.23
C GLU A 107 -13.29 4.36 -9.95
N GLU A 108 -12.60 4.61 -11.06
CA GLU A 108 -11.91 3.55 -11.81
C GLU A 108 -10.72 2.97 -11.02
N ILE A 109 -10.02 3.77 -10.21
CA ILE A 109 -8.96 3.27 -9.33
C ILE A 109 -9.52 2.24 -8.34
N ILE A 110 -10.66 2.55 -7.72
CA ILE A 110 -11.34 1.69 -6.74
C ILE A 110 -11.91 0.45 -7.43
N LYS A 111 -12.68 0.65 -8.49
CA LYS A 111 -13.32 -0.42 -9.27
C LYS A 111 -12.34 -1.45 -9.81
N HIS A 112 -11.13 -1.02 -10.19
CA HIS A 112 -10.08 -1.91 -10.68
C HIS A 112 -9.08 -2.36 -9.61
N ASN A 113 -9.29 -2.02 -8.33
CA ASN A 113 -8.37 -2.36 -7.22
C ASN A 113 -6.90 -2.05 -7.56
N SER A 114 -6.67 -0.88 -8.17
CA SER A 114 -5.36 -0.51 -8.74
C SER A 114 -4.40 0.12 -7.72
N LEU A 115 -4.82 0.25 -6.46
CA LEU A 115 -3.97 0.74 -5.38
C LEU A 115 -2.90 -0.28 -4.98
N SER A 116 -1.70 0.19 -4.69
CA SER A 116 -0.64 -0.63 -4.10
C SER A 116 -1.09 -1.22 -2.75
N PRO A 117 -0.91 -2.54 -2.51
CA PRO A 117 -0.03 -3.47 -3.22
C PRO A 117 -0.65 -4.19 -4.43
N ASN A 118 -1.96 -4.09 -4.65
CA ASN A 118 -2.69 -4.83 -5.68
C ASN A 118 -2.49 -4.25 -7.09
N GLY A 119 -2.24 -2.94 -7.20
CA GLY A 119 -1.85 -2.27 -8.44
C GLY A 119 -0.69 -1.30 -8.26
N TYR A 120 -0.60 -0.32 -9.15
CA TYR A 120 0.49 0.65 -9.20
C TYR A 120 0.11 2.05 -8.71
N ASN A 121 -1.18 2.37 -8.54
CA ASN A 121 -1.61 3.64 -7.97
C ASN A 121 -1.19 3.74 -6.49
N LEU A 122 -0.67 4.88 -6.09
CA LEU A 122 -0.30 5.15 -4.69
C LEU A 122 -1.45 5.79 -3.92
N THR A 123 -2.28 6.55 -4.61
CA THR A 123 -3.42 7.29 -4.08
C THR A 123 -4.54 7.26 -5.12
N THR A 124 -5.78 7.49 -4.70
CA THR A 124 -6.96 7.59 -5.59
C THR A 124 -7.16 9.00 -6.14
N THR A 125 -6.10 9.82 -6.24
CA THR A 125 -6.16 11.19 -6.81
C THR A 125 -7.19 12.19 -6.24
N CYS A 126 -7.73 11.97 -5.03
CA CYS A 126 -8.45 13.00 -4.29
C CYS A 126 -7.50 13.86 -3.43
N ASN A 127 -6.93 14.91 -4.04
CA ASN A 127 -6.42 16.08 -3.31
C ASN A 127 -7.37 17.28 -3.54
N VAL A 128 -8.67 17.11 -3.24
CA VAL A 128 -9.62 18.23 -3.15
C VAL A 128 -10.60 17.95 -2.00
N PHE A 129 -10.88 19.01 -1.25
CA PHE A 129 -11.66 19.10 -0.03
C PHE A 129 -12.94 18.24 0.00
N GLY A 130 -13.15 17.53 1.13
CA GLY A 130 -14.42 16.86 1.43
C GLY A 130 -14.46 15.37 1.09
N GLN A 131 -13.64 14.55 1.75
CA GLN A 131 -13.77 13.09 1.67
C GLN A 131 -15.01 12.60 2.42
N SER A 132 -15.78 11.68 1.81
CA SER A 132 -16.82 10.94 2.51
C SER A 132 -16.25 10.20 3.72
N THR A 133 -17.08 9.95 4.72
CA THR A 133 -16.69 9.24 5.94
C THR A 133 -16.24 7.82 5.63
N GLU A 134 -16.87 7.13 4.68
CA GLU A 134 -16.48 5.75 4.32
C GLU A 134 -15.08 5.70 3.68
N TYR A 135 -14.76 6.66 2.80
CA TYR A 135 -13.45 6.71 2.16
C TYR A 135 -12.31 6.96 3.18
N ARG A 136 -12.52 7.90 4.11
CA ARG A 136 -11.59 8.16 5.22
C ARG A 136 -11.39 6.91 6.08
N GLN A 137 -12.45 6.15 6.32
CA GLN A 137 -12.38 4.90 7.06
C GLN A 137 -11.58 3.82 6.30
N CYS A 138 -11.84 3.59 5.01
CA CYS A 138 -11.13 2.58 4.23
C CYS A 138 -9.62 2.85 4.10
N VAL A 139 -9.25 4.09 3.80
CA VAL A 139 -7.84 4.51 3.72
C VAL A 139 -7.17 4.43 5.09
N SER A 140 -7.87 4.87 6.15
CA SER A 140 -7.39 4.72 7.52
C SER A 140 -7.14 3.25 7.85
N SER A 141 -8.09 2.36 7.58
CA SER A 141 -7.97 0.92 7.86
C SER A 141 -6.78 0.28 7.13
N GLY A 142 -6.56 0.57 5.85
CA GLY A 142 -5.43 0.03 5.10
C GLY A 142 -4.07 0.48 5.63
N ILE A 143 -3.94 1.78 5.94
CA ILE A 143 -2.73 2.34 6.55
C ILE A 143 -2.50 1.76 7.95
N MET A 144 -3.57 1.68 8.76
CA MET A 144 -3.54 1.14 10.12
C MET A 144 -3.08 -0.32 10.13
N ASN A 145 -3.59 -1.16 9.23
CA ASN A 145 -3.21 -2.57 9.13
C ASN A 145 -1.73 -2.73 8.76
N SER A 146 -1.24 -1.96 7.78
CA SER A 146 0.19 -1.96 7.44
C SER A 146 1.09 -1.53 8.61
N PHE A 147 0.64 -0.58 9.44
CA PHE A 147 1.37 -0.21 10.65
C PHE A 147 1.32 -1.30 11.73
N ILE A 148 0.18 -1.97 11.89
CA ILE A 148 0.02 -3.10 12.81
C ILE A 148 0.98 -4.23 12.43
N ASP A 149 1.04 -4.63 11.17
CA ASP A 149 1.92 -5.72 10.70
C ASP A 149 3.40 -5.40 10.95
N LYS A 150 3.81 -4.15 10.68
CA LYS A 150 5.18 -3.68 10.96
C LYS A 150 5.48 -3.69 12.47
N ARG A 151 4.50 -3.33 13.30
CA ARG A 151 4.61 -3.34 14.77
C ARG A 151 4.73 -4.78 15.27
N ILE A 152 3.88 -5.70 14.79
CA ILE A 152 3.93 -7.13 15.14
C ILE A 152 5.28 -7.74 14.76
N THR A 153 5.72 -7.55 13.51
CA THR A 153 7.01 -8.09 13.02
C THR A 153 8.18 -7.65 13.89
N LYS A 154 8.19 -6.37 14.29
CA LYS A 154 9.20 -5.84 15.20
C LYS A 154 9.11 -6.46 16.60
N MET A 155 7.90 -6.73 17.08
CA MET A 155 7.65 -7.26 18.43
C MET A 155 7.98 -8.75 18.55
N LEU A 156 7.79 -9.54 17.50
CA LEU A 156 8.16 -10.96 17.46
C LEU A 156 9.66 -11.22 17.61
N GLY A 157 10.50 -10.19 17.44
CA GLY A 157 11.94 -10.26 17.72
C GLY A 157 12.29 -10.28 19.21
N PHE A 158 11.31 -10.13 20.12
CA PHE A 158 11.53 -10.08 21.56
C PHE A 158 10.85 -11.26 22.27
N LYS A 159 11.36 -11.63 23.45
CA LYS A 159 10.70 -12.61 24.33
C LYS A 159 9.55 -11.95 25.09
N LEU A 160 8.32 -12.31 24.74
CA LEU A 160 7.09 -11.71 25.27
C LEU A 160 6.42 -12.59 26.34
N ASN A 161 5.84 -11.97 27.38
CA ASN A 161 4.90 -12.59 28.32
C ASN A 161 3.58 -11.82 28.31
N ILE A 162 2.56 -12.40 27.71
CA ILE A 162 1.22 -11.80 27.61
C ILE A 162 0.23 -12.76 28.28
N CYS A 163 -0.33 -12.36 29.42
CA CYS A 163 -1.38 -13.12 30.09
C CYS A 163 -2.74 -12.92 29.39
N ASP A 164 -3.72 -13.79 29.67
CA ASP A 164 -5.07 -13.71 29.08
C ASP A 164 -5.87 -12.48 29.56
N ASN A 165 -5.42 -11.83 30.64
CA ASN A 165 -6.01 -10.58 31.09
C ASN A 165 -5.37 -9.37 30.38
N TYR A 166 -5.81 -9.13 29.15
CA TYR A 166 -5.28 -8.08 28.28
C TYR A 166 -5.44 -6.65 28.84
N GLU A 167 -6.43 -6.43 29.72
CA GLU A 167 -6.70 -5.10 30.28
C GLU A 167 -5.53 -4.56 31.11
N ASN A 168 -4.74 -5.45 31.71
CA ASN A 168 -3.57 -5.09 32.51
C ASN A 168 -2.49 -4.36 31.69
N TYR A 169 -2.49 -4.53 30.36
CA TYR A 169 -1.48 -3.97 29.48
C TYR A 169 -1.94 -2.69 28.77
N ILE A 170 -3.21 -2.31 28.91
CA ILE A 170 -3.81 -1.20 28.18
C ILE A 170 -4.08 -0.05 29.15
N ASN A 171 -3.46 1.09 28.88
CA ASN A 171 -3.55 2.28 29.72
C ASN A 171 -4.28 3.40 28.95
N PRO A 172 -5.23 4.12 29.57
CA PRO A 172 -5.90 5.25 28.93
C PRO A 172 -4.90 6.37 28.62
N GLN A 173 -5.06 7.01 27.47
CA GLN A 173 -4.24 8.12 27.02
C GLN A 173 -5.01 9.43 27.14
N TYR A 174 -4.40 10.44 27.75
CA TYR A 174 -5.00 11.76 27.92
C TYR A 174 -4.17 12.84 27.21
N ARG A 175 -4.85 13.81 26.61
CA ARG A 175 -4.28 15.09 26.18
C ARG A 175 -5.18 16.21 26.68
N ASN A 176 -4.62 17.21 27.35
CA ASN A 176 -5.36 18.32 27.94
C ASN A 176 -6.56 17.85 28.79
N ASN A 177 -6.37 16.82 29.63
CA ASN A 177 -7.39 16.19 30.48
C ASN A 177 -8.57 15.51 29.74
N ILE A 178 -8.51 15.37 28.41
CA ILE A 178 -9.49 14.64 27.60
C ILE A 178 -8.87 13.31 27.19
N GLN A 179 -9.61 12.21 27.36
CA GLN A 179 -9.16 10.89 26.90
C GLN A 179 -9.13 10.86 25.37
N THR A 180 -7.95 10.67 24.78
CA THR A 180 -7.76 10.65 23.32
C THR A 180 -7.53 9.26 22.75
N GLY A 181 -7.35 8.24 23.59
CA GLY A 181 -7.16 6.88 23.13
C GLY A 181 -6.64 5.92 24.21
N TRP A 182 -5.95 4.88 23.75
CA TRP A 182 -5.38 3.84 24.58
C TRP A 182 -3.92 3.58 24.22
N SER A 183 -3.17 3.01 25.15
CA SER A 183 -1.74 2.85 25.01
C SER A 183 -1.21 1.58 25.66
N ILE A 184 -0.21 0.95 25.06
CA ILE A 184 0.43 -0.27 25.58
C ILE A 184 1.91 0.03 25.82
N ARG A 185 2.40 -0.17 27.05
CA ARG A 185 3.82 0.02 27.36
C ARG A 185 4.58 -1.28 27.11
N PHE A 186 5.72 -1.17 26.43
CA PHE A 186 6.50 -2.35 26.02
C PHE A 186 7.07 -3.11 27.22
N ARG A 187 7.43 -2.38 28.29
CA ARG A 187 7.95 -2.96 29.53
C ARG A 187 6.94 -3.89 30.21
N ASP A 188 5.64 -3.70 29.96
CA ASP A 188 4.59 -4.48 30.60
C ASP A 188 4.48 -5.87 29.93
N ILE A 189 5.04 -6.06 28.72
CA ILE A 189 4.91 -7.29 27.91
C ILE A 189 6.25 -7.98 27.54
N VAL A 190 7.40 -7.32 27.61
CA VAL A 190 8.71 -7.91 27.23
C VAL A 190 9.49 -8.39 28.46
N ILE A 191 9.92 -9.66 28.48
CA ILE A 191 10.56 -10.31 29.65
C ILE A 191 12.07 -10.03 29.72
N SER A 192 12.77 -9.99 28.59
CA SER A 192 14.24 -10.03 28.60
C SER A 192 14.85 -9.31 27.40
N ASP A 193 14.98 -7.99 27.51
CA ASP A 193 15.97 -7.25 26.72
C ASP A 193 16.43 -5.99 27.48
N ILE A 194 17.70 -6.01 27.90
CA ILE A 194 18.40 -4.89 28.55
C ILE A 194 18.45 -3.63 27.65
N LYS A 195 18.21 -3.77 26.34
CA LYS A 195 18.18 -2.66 25.36
C LYS A 195 16.83 -1.94 25.27
N ILE A 196 15.75 -2.43 25.89
CA ILE A 196 14.50 -1.67 26.02
C ILE A 196 14.65 -0.67 27.19
N ARG A 197 15.57 0.28 27.02
CA ARG A 197 15.88 1.33 28.01
C ARG A 197 14.90 2.51 27.98
N SER A 198 13.77 2.41 27.29
CA SER A 198 12.85 3.53 27.13
C SER A 198 11.42 3.07 27.37
N ASN A 199 10.63 3.92 28.04
CA ASN A 199 9.18 3.86 28.14
C ASN A 199 8.54 3.94 26.75
N LYS A 200 8.85 3.01 25.85
CA LYS A 200 8.24 2.93 24.53
C LYS A 200 6.79 2.54 24.73
N VAL A 201 5.94 3.33 24.12
CA VAL A 201 4.49 3.20 24.20
C VAL A 201 3.96 3.01 22.79
N LEU A 202 3.09 2.01 22.64
CA LEU A 202 2.29 1.80 21.44
C LEU A 202 0.96 2.51 21.65
N GLU A 203 0.75 3.60 20.89
CA GLU A 203 -0.47 4.37 20.96
C GLU A 203 -1.51 3.84 19.95
N PHE A 204 -2.75 3.76 20.42
CA PHE A 204 -3.97 3.42 19.69
C PHE A 204 -4.95 4.58 19.87
N SER A 205 -4.80 5.59 19.03
CA SER A 205 -5.67 6.75 18.95
C SER A 205 -6.03 7.02 17.49
N SER A 206 -7.28 7.39 17.26
CA SER A 206 -7.79 7.74 15.93
C SER A 206 -8.90 8.76 16.08
N LEU A 207 -8.90 9.79 15.22
CA LEU A 207 -9.96 10.80 15.16
C LEU A 207 -11.26 10.27 14.55
N LEU A 208 -11.21 9.15 13.84
CA LEU A 208 -12.33 8.59 13.06
C LEU A 208 -13.07 7.45 13.76
N ILE A 209 -12.56 6.99 14.90
CA ILE A 209 -12.99 5.75 15.57
C ILE A 209 -13.25 6.05 17.04
N THR A 210 -14.28 5.45 17.63
CA THR A 210 -14.65 5.65 19.03
C THR A 210 -13.57 5.15 19.99
N LEU A 211 -13.60 5.62 21.25
CA LEU A 211 -12.68 5.17 22.29
C LEU A 211 -12.80 3.67 22.57
N GLU A 212 -14.01 3.11 22.53
CA GLU A 212 -14.22 1.68 22.73
C GLU A 212 -13.62 0.85 21.60
N GLU A 213 -13.81 1.27 20.36
CA GLU A 213 -13.29 0.55 19.21
C GLU A 213 -11.74 0.65 19.17
N ASN A 214 -11.16 1.78 19.57
CA ASN A 214 -9.71 1.86 19.79
C ASN A 214 -9.22 0.93 20.92
N LYS A 215 -10.01 0.73 21.99
CA LYS A 215 -9.69 -0.25 23.06
C LYS A 215 -9.70 -1.67 22.50
N LYS A 216 -10.75 -2.02 21.74
CA LYS A 216 -10.91 -3.34 21.12
C LYS A 216 -9.73 -3.67 20.21
N ARG A 217 -9.29 -2.71 19.40
CA ARG A 217 -8.13 -2.86 18.51
C ARG A 217 -6.83 -3.09 19.27
N ALA A 218 -6.63 -2.43 20.42
CA ALA A 218 -5.48 -2.69 21.28
C ALA A 218 -5.50 -4.12 21.86
N ILE A 219 -6.68 -4.62 22.23
CA ILE A 219 -6.87 -6.00 22.70
C ILE A 219 -6.60 -7.00 21.56
N GLU A 220 -7.17 -6.79 20.38
CA GLU A 220 -6.95 -7.66 19.21
C GLU A 220 -5.48 -7.72 18.80
N PHE A 221 -4.76 -6.59 18.88
CA PHE A 221 -3.32 -6.55 18.68
C PHE A 221 -2.56 -7.47 19.67
N LEU A 222 -2.91 -7.43 20.96
CA LEU A 222 -2.29 -8.28 21.98
C LEU A 222 -2.61 -9.75 21.79
N LYS A 223 -3.86 -10.08 21.42
CA LYS A 223 -4.29 -11.44 21.10
C LYS A 223 -3.47 -12.01 19.93
N HIS A 224 -3.43 -11.29 18.82
CA HIS A 224 -2.70 -11.70 17.63
C HIS A 224 -1.19 -11.84 17.92
N LEU A 225 -0.62 -10.91 18.70
CA LEU A 225 0.79 -10.99 19.11
C LEU A 225 1.07 -12.21 19.99
N LYS A 226 0.16 -12.56 20.91
CA LYS A 226 0.26 -13.75 21.77
C LYS A 226 0.18 -15.04 20.94
N GLU A 227 -0.78 -15.13 20.02
CA GLU A 227 -0.95 -16.29 19.12
C GLU A 227 0.30 -16.53 18.29
N LEU A 228 0.85 -15.49 17.66
CA LEU A 228 2.06 -15.60 16.85
C LEU A 228 3.30 -15.92 17.69
N ASN A 229 3.43 -15.35 18.90
CA ASN A 229 4.51 -15.67 19.81
C ASN A 229 4.44 -17.14 20.27
N ASN A 230 3.24 -17.62 20.62
CA ASN A 230 3.02 -19.01 21.03
C ASN A 230 3.24 -19.99 19.85
N GLY A 231 2.79 -19.66 18.65
CA GLY A 231 3.03 -20.45 17.43
C GLY A 231 4.51 -20.54 17.05
N ASN A 232 5.27 -19.44 17.21
CA ASN A 232 6.73 -19.47 17.05
C ASN A 232 7.43 -20.29 18.14
N VAL A 233 6.95 -20.26 19.39
CA VAL A 233 7.45 -21.12 20.48
C VAL A 233 7.17 -22.59 20.18
N ILE A 234 6.04 -22.95 19.56
CA ILE A 234 5.73 -24.33 19.15
C ILE A 234 6.68 -24.79 18.03
N LYS A 235 6.92 -23.97 16.99
CA LYS A 235 7.92 -24.26 15.94
C LYS A 235 9.35 -24.39 16.46
N LEU A 236 9.73 -23.60 17.46
CA LEU A 236 11.03 -23.70 18.13
C LEU A 236 11.13 -24.92 19.06
N ARG A 237 10.01 -25.45 19.55
CA ARG A 237 9.98 -26.67 20.38
C ARG A 237 10.02 -27.94 19.54
N GLU A 238 9.39 -27.96 18.37
CA GLU A 238 9.51 -29.08 17.41
C GLU A 238 10.93 -29.22 16.83
N THR A 239 11.73 -28.15 16.86
CA THR A 239 13.14 -28.16 16.43
C THR A 239 14.14 -28.32 17.58
N SER A 240 13.70 -28.47 18.83
CA SER A 240 14.55 -28.45 20.04
C SER A 240 14.33 -29.66 20.98
N LEU A 241 13.63 -30.70 20.52
CA LEU A 241 13.49 -31.97 21.23
C LEU A 241 14.22 -33.10 20.51
N GLU A 242 15.54 -32.98 20.37
CA GLU A 242 16.43 -34.16 20.38
C GLU A 242 17.79 -33.77 21.00
N PRO A 243 18.12 -34.24 22.21
CA PRO A 243 19.49 -34.38 22.65
C PRO A 243 19.98 -35.82 22.50
N LEU A 244 20.97 -35.95 21.60
CA LEU A 244 22.13 -36.85 21.64
C LEU A 244 21.91 -38.37 21.53
N LEU A 245 22.58 -38.99 20.54
CA LEU A 245 23.85 -39.68 20.79
C LEU A 245 24.61 -39.98 19.46
N PRO A 246 25.96 -39.98 19.46
CA PRO A 246 26.77 -40.22 18.27
C PRO A 246 27.37 -41.65 18.25
N LEU A 247 26.99 -42.48 17.28
CA LEU A 247 27.65 -43.75 16.92
C LEU A 247 27.27 -44.00 15.44
N THR A 248 28.09 -44.37 14.47
CA THR A 248 29.49 -44.81 14.37
C THR A 248 29.84 -44.84 12.87
N LEU A 249 31.12 -44.65 12.53
CA LEU A 249 31.67 -45.03 11.23
C LEU A 249 31.41 -46.52 10.90
N ARG A 250 30.87 -46.80 9.72
CA ARG A 250 31.23 -47.90 8.80
C ARG A 250 30.44 -47.73 7.51
N ASN A 251 31.11 -47.57 6.37
CA ASN A 251 31.25 -48.58 5.29
C ASN A 251 29.91 -48.94 4.65
N ILE A 252 29.71 -49.06 3.34
CA ILE A 252 30.53 -49.16 2.14
C ILE A 252 29.52 -49.08 0.98
N CYS A 253 30.01 -48.68 -0.21
CA CYS A 253 29.55 -48.96 -1.58
C CYS A 253 28.14 -49.52 -1.85
N GLU A 254 27.45 -48.92 -2.82
CA GLU A 254 27.14 -49.47 -4.16
C GLU A 254 26.04 -48.57 -4.80
N GLU A 255 26.40 -47.84 -5.85
CA GLU A 255 25.92 -48.06 -7.23
C GLU A 255 24.39 -48.03 -7.37
N LEU A 256 23.89 -47.02 -8.09
CA LEU A 256 23.28 -47.19 -9.41
C LEU A 256 22.84 -45.82 -9.98
N VAL A 257 23.31 -45.59 -11.22
CA VAL A 257 23.03 -44.53 -12.22
C VAL A 257 23.85 -43.24 -12.12
#